data_AF-A0AAD8L2S2-F1
#
_entry.id   AF-A0AAD8L2S2-F1
#
_cell.length_a   1.000
_cell.length_b   1.000
_cell.length_c   1.000
_cell.angle_alpha   90.00
_cell.angle_beta   90.00
_cell.angle_gamma   90.00
#
_symmetry.space_group_name_H-M   'P 1'
#
loop_
_entity.id
_entity.type
_entity.pdbx_description
1 polymer ?
#
loop_
_entity_poly.entity_id
_entity_poly.type
_entity_poly.pdbx_seq_one_letter_code
_entity_poly.pdbx_strand_id
1 'polypeptide(L)'
;MVQDSFPFAIGLQSDDGKNISLPNGPLFPKGHSFPSVKMISLRRSNTFHLEVIYTNEDDLPLGVSPKVGHFTIGPFSSSEKEKVKVKFHLNLHGIVIIESASLIQGHSSNNAHSSSEQTVVDNEMSNGVDNKLADSSPSTTHSARRHNIKVYENIYGGTTIDELRHAQEMERFLAEQDIKVEQTKEKKNTLESYVYETRNKLLSSYRSFATEEEREGISRNLQETEDWLYEDGDDVSEQAYTARLQDIRKLVDPVERRYKEEDARAQSIKTLSNCINEYRMAASSLPASEKEAVYSECSKTELWLHEKSQLQASMPKNADPVLFSSEINQKAIIFERMLKHIKRASSYDDAIGSDQRDRPDDMYVD
;
A
#
# COMPACT_ATOMS: atom_id res chain seq x y z
N MET A 1 16.70 -6.27 -30.50
CA MET A 1 15.57 -5.35 -30.24
C MET A 1 15.05 -4.88 -31.59
N VAL A 2 13.75 -4.92 -31.82
CA VAL A 2 13.16 -4.39 -33.06
C VAL A 2 13.16 -2.86 -32.92
N GLN A 3 13.84 -2.17 -33.83
CA GLN A 3 13.77 -0.71 -33.94
C GLN A 3 12.69 -0.36 -34.95
N ASP A 4 11.76 0.50 -34.53
CA ASP A 4 10.71 1.00 -35.41
C ASP A 4 11.22 2.20 -36.22
N SER A 5 10.53 2.53 -37.31
CA SER A 5 10.93 3.53 -38.31
C SER A 5 9.92 4.67 -38.35
N PHE A 6 10.41 5.91 -38.18
CA PHE A 6 9.55 7.09 -38.16
C PHE A 6 9.16 7.52 -39.59
N PRO A 7 7.87 7.59 -39.95
CA PRO A 7 7.42 7.63 -41.34
C PRO A 7 7.50 9.00 -42.02
N PHE A 8 7.83 10.07 -41.30
CA PHE A 8 7.87 11.44 -41.83
C PHE A 8 9.24 12.09 -41.61
N ALA A 9 9.62 13.02 -42.48
CA ALA A 9 10.83 13.82 -42.26
C ALA A 9 10.53 14.99 -41.31
N ILE A 10 11.35 15.16 -40.28
CA ILE A 10 11.22 16.20 -39.26
C ILE A 10 12.32 17.25 -39.44
N GLY A 11 11.95 18.52 -39.44
CA GLY A 11 12.83 19.66 -39.58
C GLY A 11 12.62 20.70 -38.49
N LEU A 12 13.36 21.79 -38.62
CA LEU A 12 13.33 22.92 -37.70
C LEU A 12 13.05 24.21 -38.47
N GLN A 13 12.24 25.08 -37.88
CA GLN A 13 11.88 26.39 -38.40
C GLN A 13 12.15 27.45 -37.31
N SER A 14 12.64 28.62 -37.71
CA SER A 14 12.80 29.77 -36.81
C SER A 14 11.53 30.61 -36.69
N ASP A 15 11.50 31.53 -35.72
CA ASP A 15 10.38 32.45 -35.44
C ASP A 15 9.89 33.26 -36.65
N ASP A 16 10.77 33.53 -37.62
CA ASP A 16 10.44 34.26 -38.85
C ASP A 16 9.89 33.35 -39.96
N GLY A 17 9.56 32.09 -39.64
CA GLY A 17 9.01 31.11 -40.58
C GLY A 17 10.05 30.55 -41.56
N LYS A 18 11.35 30.81 -41.35
CA LYS A 18 12.40 30.27 -42.22
C LYS A 18 12.84 28.89 -41.75
N ASN A 19 12.89 27.95 -42.69
CA ASN A 19 13.43 26.62 -42.43
C ASN A 19 14.92 26.71 -42.11
N ILE A 20 15.34 26.08 -41.01
CA ILE A 20 16.74 25.99 -40.61
C ILE A 20 17.36 24.83 -41.38
N SER A 21 18.14 25.15 -42.41
CA SER A 21 18.90 24.15 -43.15
C SER A 21 20.02 23.58 -42.28
N LEU A 22 20.00 22.26 -42.04
CA LEU A 22 21.12 21.55 -41.41
C LEU A 22 22.02 20.91 -42.49
N PRO A 23 23.31 20.68 -42.23
CA PRO A 23 24.26 20.21 -43.25
C PRO A 23 23.94 18.82 -43.79
N ASN A 24 23.28 18.00 -42.98
CA ASN A 24 22.96 16.60 -43.28
C ASN A 24 21.46 16.40 -43.59
N GLY A 25 20.78 17.44 -44.06
CA GLY A 25 19.35 17.40 -44.40
C GLY A 25 18.43 17.62 -43.19
N PRO A 26 17.24 16.99 -43.13
CA PRO A 26 16.29 17.18 -42.03
C PRO A 26 16.84 16.71 -40.66
N LEU A 27 16.28 17.24 -39.58
CA LEU A 27 16.62 16.84 -38.21
C LEU A 27 16.41 15.33 -38.02
N PHE A 28 15.33 14.74 -38.52
CA PHE A 28 15.20 13.29 -38.64
C PHE A 28 14.65 12.97 -40.04
N PRO A 29 15.36 12.23 -40.91
CA PRO A 29 14.86 11.92 -42.24
C PRO A 29 13.65 10.98 -42.22
N LYS A 30 12.92 10.93 -43.33
CA LYS A 30 11.83 9.95 -43.53
C LYS A 30 12.39 8.53 -43.42
N GLY A 31 11.73 7.68 -42.64
CA GLY A 31 12.16 6.31 -42.38
C GLY A 31 13.24 6.16 -41.30
N HIS A 32 13.56 7.24 -40.56
CA HIS A 32 14.60 7.22 -39.53
C HIS A 32 14.21 6.33 -38.35
N SER A 33 15.10 5.42 -37.94
CA SER A 33 14.86 4.53 -36.80
C SER A 33 14.76 5.31 -35.49
N PHE A 34 13.85 4.91 -34.59
CA PHE A 34 13.72 5.49 -33.25
C PHE A 34 13.72 4.42 -32.15
N PRO A 35 14.15 4.74 -30.91
CA PRO A 35 14.56 6.06 -30.41
C PRO A 35 15.88 6.56 -31.01
N SER A 36 16.02 7.87 -31.20
CA SER A 36 17.23 8.48 -31.76
C SER A 36 17.49 9.89 -31.25
N VAL A 37 18.78 10.24 -31.14
CA VAL A 37 19.24 11.53 -30.62
C VAL A 37 20.03 12.25 -31.70
N LYS A 38 19.77 13.55 -31.89
CA LYS A 38 20.61 14.44 -32.71
C LYS A 38 20.97 15.70 -31.95
N MET A 39 22.22 16.13 -32.06
CA MET A 39 22.70 17.35 -31.46
C MET A 39 23.01 18.39 -32.54
N ILE A 40 22.44 19.58 -32.42
CA ILE A 40 22.71 20.70 -33.31
C ILE A 40 23.43 21.81 -32.56
N SER A 41 24.24 22.59 -33.28
CA SER A 41 24.86 23.81 -32.76
C SER A 41 24.33 25.03 -33.50
N LEU A 42 23.80 26.01 -32.76
CA LEU A 42 23.30 27.28 -33.27
C LEU A 42 24.13 28.44 -32.67
N ARG A 43 24.24 29.56 -33.38
CA ARG A 43 24.87 30.79 -32.84
C ARG A 43 23.79 31.81 -32.47
N ARG A 44 23.65 32.13 -31.18
CA ARG A 44 22.59 32.98 -30.62
C ARG A 44 23.13 33.85 -29.49
N SER A 45 22.60 35.07 -29.36
CA SER A 45 22.99 36.04 -28.32
C SER A 45 21.89 36.26 -27.28
N ASN A 46 20.70 35.72 -27.48
CA ASN A 46 19.54 35.86 -26.60
C ASN A 46 18.62 34.63 -26.70
N THR A 47 17.60 34.59 -25.83
CA THR A 47 16.45 33.68 -25.95
C THR A 47 15.95 33.65 -27.38
N PHE A 48 15.70 32.44 -27.88
CA PHE A 48 15.18 32.21 -29.22
C PHE A 48 14.20 31.06 -29.17
N HIS A 49 13.38 30.95 -30.22
CA HIS A 49 12.48 29.83 -30.35
C HIS A 49 12.81 28.97 -31.58
N LEU A 50 12.38 27.71 -31.49
CA LEU A 50 12.47 26.72 -32.54
C LEU A 50 11.12 26.04 -32.69
N GLU A 51 10.62 25.98 -33.90
CA GLU A 51 9.45 25.20 -34.24
C GLU A 51 9.92 23.88 -34.89
N VAL A 52 9.44 22.76 -34.37
CA VAL A 52 9.62 21.44 -34.97
C VAL A 52 8.47 21.21 -35.94
N ILE A 53 8.81 20.87 -37.17
CA ILE A 53 7.84 20.72 -38.26
C ILE A 53 8.09 19.42 -39.04
N TYR A 54 7.06 18.90 -39.68
CA TYR A 54 7.24 17.96 -40.78
C TYR A 54 7.66 18.73 -42.04
N THR A 55 8.76 18.32 -42.68
CA THR A 55 9.34 19.09 -43.79
C THR A 55 8.64 18.91 -45.13
N ASN A 56 7.78 17.90 -45.24
CA ASN A 56 7.03 17.60 -46.46
C ASN A 56 5.55 17.45 -46.13
N GLU A 57 4.75 18.46 -46.50
CA GLU A 57 3.31 18.48 -46.25
C GLU A 57 2.57 17.42 -47.08
N ASP A 58 3.06 17.11 -48.28
CA ASP A 58 2.44 16.12 -49.18
C ASP A 58 2.54 14.68 -48.63
N ASP A 59 3.46 14.44 -47.69
CA ASP A 59 3.56 13.16 -47.00
C ASP A 59 2.52 13.02 -45.87
N LEU A 60 1.87 14.11 -45.46
CA LEU A 60 0.93 14.11 -44.33
C LEU A 60 -0.50 13.77 -44.79
N PRO A 61 -1.29 13.09 -43.95
CA PRO A 61 -2.72 12.94 -44.20
C PRO A 61 -3.43 14.29 -44.32
N LEU A 62 -4.49 14.34 -45.13
CA LEU A 62 -5.29 15.54 -45.34
C LEU A 62 -5.80 16.11 -44.00
N GLY A 63 -5.60 17.41 -43.80
CA GLY A 63 -6.02 18.14 -42.60
C GLY A 63 -5.04 18.09 -41.43
N VAL A 64 -3.91 17.38 -41.55
CA VAL A 64 -2.85 17.37 -40.52
C VAL A 64 -1.97 18.62 -40.68
N SER A 65 -1.79 19.35 -39.59
CA SER A 65 -0.85 20.47 -39.54
C SER A 65 0.59 19.98 -39.63
N PRO A 66 1.47 20.63 -40.42
CA PRO A 66 2.89 20.30 -40.45
C PRO A 66 3.64 20.73 -39.19
N LYS A 67 3.05 21.58 -38.36
CA LYS A 67 3.67 22.06 -37.11
C LYS A 67 3.49 21.04 -36.00
N VAL A 68 4.59 20.58 -35.41
CA VAL A 68 4.62 19.54 -34.36
C VAL A 68 4.71 20.16 -32.97
N GLY A 69 5.60 21.12 -32.77
CA GLY A 69 5.74 21.79 -31.48
C GLY A 69 6.65 23.00 -31.53
N HIS A 70 6.47 23.89 -30.56
CA HIS A 70 7.23 25.12 -30.40
C HIS A 70 8.06 25.05 -29.12
N PHE A 71 9.34 25.41 -29.20
CA PHE A 71 10.28 25.34 -28.09
C PHE A 71 10.93 26.69 -27.87
N THR A 72 10.95 27.15 -26.62
CA THR A 72 11.67 28.37 -26.20
C THR A 72 12.93 27.96 -25.46
N ILE A 73 14.09 28.37 -25.97
CA ILE A 73 15.40 28.08 -25.36
C ILE A 73 15.94 29.37 -24.72
N GLY A 74 15.86 29.45 -23.40
CA GLY A 74 16.20 30.62 -22.61
C GLY A 74 15.55 30.62 -21.23
N PRO A 75 15.69 31.70 -20.43
CA PRO A 75 16.34 32.95 -20.80
C PRO A 75 17.87 32.89 -20.73
N PHE A 76 18.54 33.57 -21.67
CA PHE A 76 19.97 33.91 -21.60
C PHE A 76 20.26 35.17 -22.44
N SER A 77 21.38 35.85 -22.18
CA SER A 77 21.84 36.98 -22.99
C SER A 77 23.37 37.01 -23.00
N SER A 78 23.96 37.28 -24.16
CA SER A 78 25.41 37.48 -24.36
C SER A 78 25.66 38.67 -25.28
N SER A 79 26.82 39.30 -25.13
CA SER A 79 27.27 40.43 -25.97
C SER A 79 27.55 40.01 -27.41
N GLU A 80 27.94 38.76 -27.63
CA GLU A 80 28.21 38.20 -28.96
C GLU A 80 27.33 36.96 -29.23
N LYS A 81 27.25 36.53 -30.49
CA LYS A 81 26.55 35.29 -30.84
C LYS A 81 27.38 34.08 -30.36
N GLU A 82 26.99 33.53 -29.23
CA GLU A 82 27.63 32.35 -28.63
C GLU A 82 27.08 31.03 -29.21
N LYS A 83 27.86 29.96 -29.10
CA LYS A 83 27.48 28.63 -29.57
C LYS A 83 26.53 27.98 -28.56
N VAL A 84 25.28 27.78 -28.94
CA VAL A 84 24.27 27.01 -28.19
C VAL A 84 24.16 25.62 -28.80
N LYS A 85 24.46 24.58 -28.00
CA LYS A 85 24.18 23.19 -28.37
C LYS A 85 22.80 22.78 -27.88
N VAL A 86 21.98 22.25 -28.77
CA VAL A 86 20.63 21.73 -28.49
C VAL A 86 20.60 20.26 -28.84
N LYS A 87 20.20 19.42 -27.88
CA LYS A 87 20.09 17.97 -28.01
C LYS A 87 18.61 17.61 -28.21
N PHE A 88 18.27 17.15 -29.40
CA PHE A 88 16.95 16.62 -29.74
C PHE A 88 16.91 15.11 -29.54
N HIS A 89 15.78 14.61 -29.07
CA HIS A 89 15.54 13.18 -28.89
C HIS A 89 14.18 12.85 -29.50
N LEU A 90 14.17 12.01 -30.53
CA LEU A 90 13.00 11.27 -30.98
C LEU A 90 12.86 10.05 -30.08
N ASN A 91 11.94 10.11 -29.12
CA ASN A 91 11.86 9.11 -28.05
C ASN A 91 11.24 7.78 -28.52
N LEU A 92 11.16 6.81 -27.60
CA LEU A 92 10.50 5.51 -27.78
C LEU A 92 9.07 5.59 -28.35
N HIS A 93 8.37 6.69 -28.11
CA HIS A 93 6.97 6.89 -28.53
C HIS A 93 6.87 7.64 -29.87
N GLY A 94 7.99 7.92 -30.54
CA GLY A 94 8.01 8.69 -31.79
C GLY A 94 7.76 10.19 -31.59
N ILE A 95 7.92 10.70 -30.37
CA ILE A 95 7.74 12.12 -30.05
C ILE A 95 9.11 12.81 -30.01
N VAL A 96 9.24 13.93 -30.72
CA VAL A 96 10.45 14.76 -30.67
C VAL A 96 10.39 15.71 -29.49
N ILE A 97 11.42 15.62 -28.64
CA ILE A 97 11.64 16.52 -27.51
C ILE A 97 13.02 17.16 -27.59
N ILE A 98 13.20 18.30 -26.92
CA ILE A 98 14.53 18.83 -26.62
C ILE A 98 14.95 18.31 -25.25
N GLU A 99 15.88 17.37 -25.24
CA GLU A 99 16.38 16.76 -24.00
C GLU A 99 17.27 17.73 -23.19
N SER A 100 18.06 18.57 -23.87
CA SER A 100 18.84 19.61 -23.21
C SER A 100 19.29 20.71 -24.17
N ALA A 101 19.49 21.91 -23.63
CA ALA A 101 20.16 23.01 -24.31
C ALA A 101 21.29 23.56 -23.45
N SER A 102 22.40 23.97 -24.07
CA SER A 102 23.56 24.46 -23.34
C SER A 102 24.39 25.46 -24.13
N LEU A 103 24.80 26.53 -23.47
CA LEU A 103 25.70 27.57 -23.95
C LEU A 103 27.16 27.11 -23.82
N ILE A 104 27.96 27.26 -24.88
CA ILE A 104 29.39 26.94 -24.89
C ILE A 104 30.17 28.23 -25.07
N GLN A 105 30.87 28.66 -24.03
CA GLN A 105 31.74 29.83 -24.05
C GLN A 105 33.18 29.40 -24.39
N GLY A 106 33.67 29.87 -25.55
CA GLY A 106 35.07 29.75 -25.95
C GLY A 106 35.81 31.06 -25.68
N HIS A 107 36.95 31.01 -25.00
CA HIS A 107 37.87 32.16 -24.96
C HIS A 107 38.60 32.20 -26.31
N SER A 108 38.14 33.06 -27.22
CA SER A 108 38.78 33.23 -28.53
C SER A 108 40.09 34.01 -28.39
N SER A 109 41.21 33.42 -28.84
CA SER A 109 42.40 34.19 -29.26
C SER A 109 42.33 34.37 -30.77
N ASN A 110 42.55 35.61 -31.21
CA ASN A 110 42.38 36.11 -32.57
C ASN A 110 42.97 35.24 -33.69
N ASN A 111 42.17 34.93 -34.71
CA ASN A 111 42.53 35.29 -36.09
C ASN A 111 41.32 35.23 -37.04
N ALA A 112 41.26 36.23 -37.91
CA ALA A 112 40.21 36.49 -38.87
C ALA A 112 40.19 35.49 -40.04
N HIS A 113 39.03 34.92 -40.35
CA HIS A 113 38.27 35.21 -41.58
C HIS A 113 37.09 34.23 -41.78
N SER A 114 36.08 34.79 -42.45
CA SER A 114 35.00 34.15 -43.22
C SER A 114 33.72 33.78 -42.48
N SER A 115 32.75 34.66 -42.71
CA SER A 115 31.31 34.54 -42.56
C SER A 115 30.72 33.39 -43.37
N SER A 116 30.07 32.45 -42.69
CA SER A 116 28.94 31.65 -43.16
C SER A 116 28.21 31.09 -41.94
N GLU A 117 26.89 31.23 -41.89
CA GLU A 117 26.03 30.60 -40.87
C GLU A 117 26.05 29.08 -41.08
N GLN A 118 27.02 28.38 -40.50
CA GLN A 118 27.05 26.92 -40.48
C GLN A 118 26.53 26.39 -39.15
N THR A 119 25.33 25.80 -39.21
CA THR A 119 24.89 24.78 -38.26
C THR A 119 25.84 23.58 -38.37
N VAL A 120 26.35 23.06 -37.28
CA VAL A 120 27.16 21.81 -37.28
C VAL A 120 26.37 20.75 -36.52
N VAL A 121 26.21 19.58 -37.13
CA VAL A 121 25.56 18.41 -36.54
C VAL A 121 26.66 17.44 -36.12
N ASP A 122 26.83 17.24 -34.82
CA ASP A 122 27.73 16.21 -34.29
C ASP A 122 26.93 14.89 -34.31
N ASN A 123 27.39 13.89 -35.08
CA ASN A 123 26.70 12.62 -35.25
C ASN A 123 27.60 11.48 -34.75
N GLU A 124 27.44 11.04 -33.49
CA GLU A 124 27.96 9.75 -33.01
C GLU A 124 27.49 9.42 -31.57
N MET A 125 26.71 8.33 -31.42
CA MET A 125 26.92 7.28 -30.40
C MET A 125 25.99 6.09 -30.73
N SER A 126 26.55 5.04 -31.34
CA SER A 126 25.94 3.71 -31.42
C SER A 126 26.66 2.79 -30.43
N ASN A 127 25.91 2.21 -29.48
CA ASN A 127 26.44 1.31 -28.45
C ASN A 127 26.92 -0.03 -29.05
N GLY A 128 28.14 -0.44 -28.69
CA GLY A 128 28.70 -1.77 -28.92
C GLY A 128 29.91 -2.02 -28.01
N VAL A 129 29.95 -3.19 -27.37
CA VAL A 129 30.77 -3.58 -26.21
C VAL A 129 32.13 -4.20 -26.61
N ASP A 130 33.14 -4.03 -25.74
CA ASP A 130 34.44 -4.72 -25.55
C ASP A 130 35.48 -4.79 -26.69
N ASN A 131 36.67 -4.17 -26.50
CA ASN A 131 37.87 -4.83 -25.95
C ASN A 131 39.15 -3.95 -26.04
N LYS A 132 39.95 -4.04 -24.97
CA LYS A 132 41.43 -4.00 -24.87
C LYS A 132 42.28 -2.71 -25.03
N LEU A 133 43.14 -2.59 -24.00
CA LEU A 133 44.55 -2.20 -23.97
C LEU A 133 44.92 -0.71 -23.91
N ALA A 134 45.74 -0.43 -22.90
CA ALA A 134 46.47 0.80 -22.67
C ALA A 134 47.54 1.00 -23.75
N ASP A 135 47.61 2.21 -24.29
CA ASP A 135 48.89 2.91 -24.46
C ASP A 135 48.67 4.43 -24.48
N SER A 136 49.74 5.12 -24.13
CA SER A 136 49.86 6.49 -23.65
C SER A 136 50.30 7.45 -24.77
N SER A 137 49.71 8.67 -24.84
CA SER A 137 50.36 9.94 -25.26
C SER A 137 49.36 11.12 -25.36
N PRO A 138 49.83 12.39 -25.26
CA PRO A 138 49.22 13.38 -24.38
C PRO A 138 48.25 14.40 -25.03
N SER A 139 47.49 15.01 -24.13
CA SER A 139 46.47 16.04 -24.26
C SER A 139 46.80 17.29 -25.07
N THR A 140 45.79 17.86 -25.72
CA THR A 140 45.46 19.29 -25.61
C THR A 140 43.99 19.54 -25.93
N THR A 141 43.11 19.31 -24.97
CA THR A 141 41.69 19.71 -25.06
C THR A 141 41.46 20.93 -24.18
N HIS A 142 41.37 22.11 -24.79
CA HIS A 142 40.85 23.31 -24.16
C HIS A 142 39.41 23.05 -23.70
N SER A 143 39.19 22.94 -22.39
CA SER A 143 37.85 22.70 -21.83
C SER A 143 37.00 23.96 -21.94
N ALA A 144 36.11 24.02 -22.93
CA ALA A 144 35.12 25.08 -23.07
C ALA A 144 34.07 24.98 -21.94
N ARG A 145 33.74 26.10 -21.27
CA ARG A 145 32.74 26.11 -20.19
C ARG A 145 31.34 25.94 -20.77
N ARG A 146 30.58 24.98 -20.24
CA ARG A 146 29.22 24.64 -20.67
C ARG A 146 28.20 25.05 -19.60
N HIS A 147 27.23 25.89 -19.97
CA HIS A 147 26.13 26.32 -19.09
C HIS A 147 24.80 25.79 -19.61
N ASN A 148 24.02 25.10 -18.79
CA ASN A 148 22.70 24.60 -19.21
C ASN A 148 21.68 25.75 -19.30
N ILE A 149 20.87 25.73 -20.35
CA ILE A 149 19.81 26.71 -20.61
C ILE A 149 18.47 26.01 -20.41
N LYS A 150 17.51 26.71 -19.80
CA LYS A 150 16.14 26.20 -19.67
C LYS A 150 15.47 26.09 -21.05
N VAL A 151 14.61 25.08 -21.18
CA VAL A 151 13.80 24.85 -22.37
C VAL A 151 12.35 24.79 -21.93
N TYR A 152 11.49 25.54 -22.60
CA TYR A 152 10.05 25.50 -22.42
C TYR A 152 9.43 24.96 -23.69
N GLU A 153 8.57 23.95 -23.58
CA GLU A 153 7.94 23.28 -24.71
C GLU A 153 6.45 23.62 -24.78
N ASN A 154 5.95 23.71 -26.00
CA ASN A 154 4.54 23.85 -26.31
C ASN A 154 4.23 22.94 -27.51
N ILE A 155 3.71 21.74 -27.23
CA ILE A 155 3.43 20.73 -28.26
C ILE A 155 2.04 20.98 -28.83
N TYR A 156 1.95 21.12 -30.16
CA TYR A 156 0.66 21.35 -30.81
C TYR A 156 -0.21 20.09 -30.72
N GLY A 157 -1.49 20.28 -30.39
CA GLY A 157 -2.42 19.17 -30.18
C GLY A 157 -2.20 18.39 -28.87
N GLY A 158 -1.21 18.76 -28.06
CA GLY A 158 -1.03 18.26 -26.70
C GLY A 158 -1.97 18.95 -25.71
N THR A 159 -2.37 18.23 -24.66
CA THR A 159 -3.10 18.82 -23.54
C THR A 159 -2.21 19.80 -22.79
N THR A 160 -2.71 21.00 -22.54
CA THR A 160 -1.98 22.01 -21.75
C THR A 160 -1.86 21.57 -20.29
N ILE A 161 -0.92 22.15 -19.55
CA ILE A 161 -0.74 21.85 -18.12
C ILE A 161 -2.01 22.17 -17.32
N ASP A 162 -2.71 23.25 -17.66
CA ASP A 162 -3.91 23.67 -16.95
C ASP A 162 -5.12 22.76 -17.29
N GLU A 163 -5.29 22.36 -18.54
CA GLU A 163 -6.28 21.35 -18.93
C GLU A 163 -6.00 19.99 -18.27
N LEU A 164 -4.72 19.58 -18.19
CA LEU A 164 -4.33 18.33 -17.52
C LEU A 164 -4.66 18.39 -16.03
N ARG A 165 -4.34 19.49 -15.35
CA ARG A 165 -4.68 19.69 -13.94
C ARG A 165 -6.18 19.64 -13.72
N HIS A 166 -6.94 20.34 -14.56
CA HIS A 166 -8.40 20.32 -14.48
C HIS A 166 -8.96 18.91 -14.69
N ALA A 167 -8.47 18.18 -15.69
CA ALA A 167 -8.87 16.80 -15.94
C ALA A 167 -8.53 15.88 -14.76
N GLN A 168 -7.35 16.03 -14.15
CA GLN A 168 -6.95 15.26 -12.97
C GLN A 168 -7.82 15.57 -11.73
N GLU A 169 -8.20 16.83 -11.54
CA GLU A 169 -9.11 17.23 -10.46
C GLU A 169 -10.50 16.65 -10.68
N MET A 170 -10.99 16.70 -11.92
CA MET A 170 -12.28 16.11 -12.26
C MET A 170 -12.30 14.59 -12.11
N GLU A 171 -11.26 13.91 -12.58
CA GLU A 171 -11.11 12.46 -12.40
C GLU A 171 -11.13 12.07 -10.93
N ARG A 172 -10.39 12.80 -10.09
CA ARG A 172 -10.39 12.56 -8.64
C ARG A 172 -11.78 12.75 -8.03
N PHE A 173 -12.48 13.81 -8.42
CA PHE A 173 -13.82 14.09 -7.93
C PHE A 173 -14.81 12.98 -8.31
N LEU A 174 -14.79 12.52 -9.56
CA LEU A 174 -15.66 11.43 -10.04
C LEU A 174 -15.31 10.10 -9.35
N ALA A 175 -14.02 9.78 -9.22
CA ALA A 175 -13.58 8.58 -8.52
C ALA A 175 -14.01 8.57 -7.04
N GLU A 176 -13.92 9.71 -6.35
CA GLU A 176 -14.40 9.83 -4.96
C GLU A 176 -15.92 9.64 -4.86
N GLN A 177 -16.69 10.12 -5.85
CA GLN A 177 -18.13 9.91 -5.92
C GLN A 177 -18.47 8.43 -6.11
N ASP A 178 -17.81 7.75 -7.04
CA ASP A 178 -18.01 6.32 -7.30
C ASP A 178 -17.69 5.47 -6.07
N ILE A 179 -16.58 5.75 -5.38
CA ILE A 179 -16.20 5.09 -4.13
C ILE A 179 -17.30 5.26 -3.08
N LYS A 180 -17.82 6.48 -2.93
CA LYS A 180 -18.86 6.77 -1.93
C LYS A 180 -20.18 6.03 -2.23
N VAL A 181 -20.56 5.95 -3.50
CA VAL A 181 -21.75 5.19 -3.93
C VAL A 181 -21.58 3.70 -3.60
N GLU A 182 -20.42 3.12 -3.95
CA GLU A 182 -20.16 1.70 -3.69
C GLU A 182 -20.09 1.40 -2.18
N GLN A 183 -19.44 2.26 -1.40
CA GLN A 183 -19.43 2.14 0.07
C GLN A 183 -20.83 2.20 0.67
N THR A 184 -21.68 3.11 0.19
CA THR A 184 -23.07 3.22 0.65
C THR A 184 -23.87 1.97 0.32
N LYS A 185 -23.70 1.44 -0.90
CA LYS A 185 -24.32 0.19 -1.34
C LYS A 185 -23.85 -1.01 -0.51
N GLU A 186 -22.58 -1.08 -0.17
CA GLU A 186 -22.04 -2.15 0.70
C GLU A 186 -22.66 -2.13 2.09
N LYS A 187 -22.95 -0.94 2.65
CA LYS A 187 -23.66 -0.81 3.93
C LYS A 187 -25.11 -1.26 3.84
N LYS A 188 -25.80 -0.95 2.75
CA LYS A 188 -27.15 -1.47 2.47
C LYS A 188 -27.13 -3.00 2.42
N ASN A 189 -26.23 -3.58 1.62
CA ASN A 189 -26.07 -5.03 1.48
C ASN A 189 -25.73 -5.71 2.81
N THR A 190 -24.84 -5.10 3.61
CA THR A 190 -24.48 -5.60 4.94
C THR A 190 -25.70 -5.65 5.86
N LEU A 191 -26.51 -4.58 5.87
CA LEU A 191 -27.71 -4.51 6.68
C LEU A 191 -28.75 -5.54 6.21
N GLU A 192 -29.02 -5.61 4.92
CA GLU A 192 -29.97 -6.57 4.32
C GLU A 192 -29.58 -8.02 4.63
N SER A 193 -28.30 -8.36 4.44
CA SER A 193 -27.76 -9.69 4.75
C SER A 193 -27.89 -10.01 6.24
N TYR A 194 -27.60 -9.05 7.11
CA TYR A 194 -27.71 -9.22 8.56
C TYR A 194 -29.16 -9.42 9.00
N VAL A 195 -30.11 -8.70 8.41
CA VAL A 195 -31.55 -8.88 8.66
C VAL A 195 -31.99 -10.30 8.31
N TYR A 196 -31.64 -10.75 7.11
CA TYR A 196 -31.97 -12.08 6.63
C TYR A 196 -31.34 -13.19 7.50
N GLU A 197 -30.03 -13.10 7.77
CA GLU A 197 -29.30 -14.07 8.58
C GLU A 197 -29.85 -14.14 10.01
N THR A 198 -30.10 -12.99 10.63
CA THR A 198 -30.62 -12.91 11.99
C THR A 198 -32.01 -13.52 12.08
N ARG A 199 -32.90 -13.23 11.10
CA ARG A 199 -34.23 -13.84 11.03
C ARG A 199 -34.15 -15.37 11.00
N ASN A 200 -33.26 -15.92 10.17
CA ASN A 200 -33.06 -17.36 10.09
C ASN A 200 -32.52 -17.93 11.42
N LYS A 201 -31.54 -17.28 12.05
CA LYS A 201 -30.98 -17.70 13.34
C LYS A 201 -32.04 -17.65 14.45
N LEU A 202 -32.90 -16.64 14.47
CA LEU A 202 -33.97 -16.48 15.46
C LEU A 202 -34.99 -17.62 15.41
N LEU A 203 -35.28 -18.12 14.21
CA LEU A 203 -36.15 -19.28 13.99
C LEU A 203 -35.47 -20.63 14.28
N SER A 204 -34.14 -20.66 14.22
CA SER A 204 -33.31 -21.87 14.36
C SER A 204 -32.41 -21.81 15.61
N SER A 205 -31.12 -21.50 15.45
CA SER A 205 -30.08 -21.61 16.48
C SER A 205 -30.34 -20.80 17.75
N TYR A 206 -30.95 -19.62 17.64
CA TYR A 206 -31.22 -18.73 18.77
C TYR A 206 -32.55 -19.02 19.47
N ARG A 207 -33.38 -19.92 18.92
CA ARG A 207 -34.74 -20.19 19.43
C ARG A 207 -34.79 -20.51 20.92
N SER A 208 -33.80 -21.25 21.43
CA SER A 208 -33.74 -21.65 22.85
C SER A 208 -33.02 -20.64 23.75
N PHE A 209 -32.38 -19.62 23.17
CA PHE A 209 -31.54 -18.65 23.89
C PHE A 209 -32.18 -17.27 24.01
N ALA A 210 -33.31 -17.07 23.34
CA ALA A 210 -34.14 -15.87 23.45
C ALA A 210 -35.40 -16.18 24.26
N THR A 211 -35.85 -15.20 25.04
CA THR A 211 -37.21 -15.16 25.60
C THR A 211 -38.21 -14.86 24.47
N GLU A 212 -39.52 -15.06 24.73
CA GLU A 212 -40.52 -14.75 23.71
C GLU A 212 -40.58 -13.23 23.46
N GLU A 213 -40.45 -12.44 24.52
CA GLU A 213 -40.41 -10.98 24.45
C GLU A 213 -39.21 -10.47 23.63
N GLU A 214 -38.01 -11.05 23.83
CA GLU A 214 -36.84 -10.73 23.02
C GLU A 214 -37.05 -11.14 21.56
N ARG A 215 -37.62 -12.33 21.30
CA ARG A 215 -37.92 -12.82 19.94
C ARG A 215 -38.90 -11.91 19.21
N GLU A 216 -39.98 -11.52 19.86
CA GLU A 216 -40.98 -10.62 19.28
C GLU A 216 -40.39 -9.24 19.01
N GLY A 217 -39.62 -8.70 19.97
CA GLY A 217 -38.95 -7.41 19.83
C GLY A 217 -37.94 -7.38 18.67
N ILE A 218 -37.09 -8.41 18.58
CA ILE A 218 -36.13 -8.55 17.47
C ILE A 218 -36.90 -8.73 16.16
N SER A 219 -37.89 -9.62 16.09
CA SER A 219 -38.65 -9.88 14.85
C SER A 219 -39.34 -8.62 14.31
N ARG A 220 -39.93 -7.82 15.21
CA ARG A 220 -40.55 -6.54 14.84
C ARG A 220 -39.53 -5.57 14.27
N ASN A 221 -38.39 -5.40 14.94
CA ASN A 221 -37.35 -4.48 14.48
C ASN A 221 -36.69 -4.92 13.16
N LEU A 222 -36.54 -6.23 12.94
CA LEU A 222 -36.11 -6.80 11.67
C LEU A 222 -37.10 -6.50 10.54
N GLN A 223 -38.41 -6.64 10.80
CA GLN A 223 -39.45 -6.32 9.82
C GLN A 223 -39.45 -4.82 9.49
N GLU A 224 -39.46 -3.95 10.50
CA GLU A 224 -39.42 -2.49 10.32
C GLU A 224 -38.17 -2.04 9.53
N THR A 225 -37.04 -2.73 9.71
CA THR A 225 -35.82 -2.43 8.97
C THR A 225 -35.87 -2.93 7.53
N GLU A 226 -36.46 -4.10 7.29
CA GLU A 226 -36.68 -4.64 5.94
C GLU A 226 -37.65 -3.76 5.15
N ASP A 227 -38.79 -3.38 5.75
CA ASP A 227 -39.77 -2.50 5.12
C ASP A 227 -39.11 -1.15 4.78
N TRP A 228 -38.33 -0.59 5.70
CA TRP A 228 -37.58 0.64 5.43
C TRP A 228 -36.56 0.47 4.30
N LEU A 229 -35.85 -0.66 4.20
CA LEU A 229 -34.87 -0.90 3.12
C LEU A 229 -35.50 -0.86 1.72
N TYR A 230 -36.78 -1.18 1.59
CA TYR A 230 -37.52 -1.21 0.31
C TYR A 230 -38.43 0.00 0.08
N GLU A 231 -38.65 0.85 1.08
CA GLU A 231 -39.42 2.10 0.99
C GLU A 231 -38.51 3.33 1.05
N ASP A 232 -38.31 3.90 2.24
CA ASP A 232 -37.58 5.16 2.47
C ASP A 232 -36.05 5.00 2.55
N GLY A 233 -35.57 3.77 2.48
CA GLY A 233 -34.17 3.40 2.69
C GLY A 233 -33.34 3.42 1.42
N ASP A 234 -33.88 3.81 0.27
CA ASP A 234 -33.11 3.94 -0.96
C ASP A 234 -32.30 5.24 -1.00
N ASP A 235 -31.06 5.19 -1.47
CA ASP A 235 -30.14 6.34 -1.60
C ASP A 235 -29.92 7.19 -0.32
N VAL A 236 -30.11 6.62 0.87
CA VAL A 236 -29.79 7.29 2.14
C VAL A 236 -28.29 7.25 2.46
N SER A 237 -27.89 7.99 3.51
CA SER A 237 -26.48 8.03 3.93
C SER A 237 -25.99 6.68 4.51
N GLU A 238 -24.70 6.39 4.35
CA GLU A 238 -24.02 5.26 5.02
C GLU A 238 -24.31 5.22 6.54
N GLN A 239 -24.40 6.38 7.17
CA GLN A 239 -24.67 6.49 8.60
C GLN A 239 -26.06 5.99 8.97
N ALA A 240 -27.07 6.17 8.10
CA ALA A 240 -28.42 5.68 8.35
C ALA A 240 -28.47 4.14 8.38
N TYR A 241 -27.85 3.48 7.40
CA TYR A 241 -27.72 2.01 7.39
C TYR A 241 -26.96 1.50 8.61
N THR A 242 -25.86 2.17 8.96
CA THR A 242 -25.01 1.78 10.10
C THR A 242 -25.76 1.92 11.43
N ALA A 243 -26.53 3.00 11.61
CA ALA A 243 -27.31 3.22 12.82
C ALA A 243 -28.37 2.13 13.02
N ARG A 244 -29.12 1.79 11.96
CA ARG A 244 -30.11 0.70 12.02
C ARG A 244 -29.47 -0.66 12.31
N LEU A 245 -28.31 -0.95 11.71
CA LEU A 245 -27.56 -2.16 12.02
C LEU A 245 -27.18 -2.24 13.51
N GLN A 246 -26.73 -1.12 14.09
CA GLN A 246 -26.39 -1.05 15.51
C GLN A 246 -27.61 -1.24 16.41
N ASP A 247 -28.78 -0.72 16.03
CA ASP A 247 -30.00 -0.88 16.80
C ASP A 247 -30.49 -2.33 16.81
N ILE A 248 -30.43 -3.04 15.68
CA ILE A 248 -30.71 -4.49 15.65
C ILE A 248 -29.68 -5.23 16.53
N ARG A 249 -28.39 -4.92 16.40
CA ARG A 249 -27.32 -5.58 17.18
C ARG A 249 -27.52 -5.44 18.67
N LYS A 250 -27.92 -4.28 19.18
CA LYS A 250 -28.19 -4.09 20.63
C LYS A 250 -29.21 -5.09 21.17
N LEU A 251 -30.20 -5.49 20.35
CA LEU A 251 -31.22 -6.47 20.72
C LEU A 251 -30.72 -7.91 20.55
N VAL A 252 -29.94 -8.19 19.50
CA VAL A 252 -29.49 -9.54 19.14
C VAL A 252 -28.26 -9.99 19.93
N ASP A 253 -27.33 -9.09 20.23
CA ASP A 253 -26.05 -9.39 20.88
C ASP A 253 -26.20 -10.12 22.22
N PRO A 254 -27.16 -9.78 23.11
CA PRO A 254 -27.40 -10.56 24.33
C PRO A 254 -27.77 -12.01 24.05
N VAL A 255 -28.63 -12.27 23.05
CA VAL A 255 -29.05 -13.62 22.65
C VAL A 255 -27.88 -14.37 22.02
N GLU A 256 -27.15 -13.72 21.11
CA GLU A 256 -25.98 -14.32 20.48
C GLU A 256 -24.89 -14.66 21.51
N ARG A 257 -24.69 -13.79 22.51
CA ARG A 257 -23.77 -14.06 23.62
C ARG A 257 -24.18 -15.30 24.39
N ARG A 258 -25.46 -15.45 24.77
CA ARG A 258 -25.96 -16.66 25.46
C ARG A 258 -25.74 -17.92 24.61
N TYR A 259 -26.00 -17.83 23.30
CA TYR A 259 -25.77 -18.92 22.36
C TYR A 259 -24.29 -19.35 22.27
N LYS A 260 -23.38 -18.39 22.02
CA LYS A 260 -21.94 -18.65 21.91
C LYS A 260 -21.35 -19.15 23.22
N GLU A 261 -21.88 -18.67 24.35
CA GLU A 261 -21.41 -19.03 25.68
C GLU A 261 -21.69 -20.50 26.02
N GLU A 262 -22.72 -21.13 25.46
CA GLU A 262 -22.98 -22.56 25.70
C GLU A 262 -21.82 -23.45 25.21
N ASP A 263 -21.35 -23.22 23.98
CA ASP A 263 -20.23 -23.97 23.39
C ASP A 263 -18.88 -23.60 24.04
N ALA A 264 -18.61 -22.31 24.20
CA ALA A 264 -17.40 -21.82 24.84
C ALA A 264 -17.24 -22.37 26.27
N ARG A 265 -18.32 -22.40 27.04
CA ARG A 265 -18.34 -22.98 28.38
C ARG A 265 -18.09 -24.48 28.37
N ALA A 266 -18.74 -25.23 27.49
CA ALA A 266 -18.53 -26.67 27.38
C ALA A 266 -17.04 -26.99 27.10
N GLN A 267 -16.41 -26.21 26.23
CA GLN A 267 -15.00 -26.34 25.93
C GLN A 267 -14.11 -25.96 27.13
N SER A 268 -14.40 -24.87 27.83
CA SER A 268 -13.67 -24.47 29.04
C SER A 268 -13.78 -25.51 30.17
N ILE A 269 -14.97 -26.09 30.39
CA ILE A 269 -15.19 -27.17 31.37
C ILE A 269 -14.32 -28.39 31.01
N LYS A 270 -14.31 -28.79 29.74
CA LYS A 270 -13.51 -29.91 29.25
C LYS A 270 -12.01 -29.66 29.45
N THR A 271 -11.53 -28.48 29.07
CA THR A 271 -10.12 -28.10 29.25
C THR A 271 -9.70 -28.13 30.72
N LEU A 272 -10.50 -27.54 31.61
CA LEU A 272 -10.20 -27.54 33.05
C LEU A 272 -10.22 -28.96 33.63
N SER A 273 -11.21 -29.78 33.25
CA SER A 273 -11.30 -31.17 33.69
C SER A 273 -10.08 -32.00 33.26
N ASN A 274 -9.62 -31.82 32.02
CA ASN A 274 -8.40 -32.46 31.53
C ASN A 274 -7.16 -32.02 32.32
N CYS A 275 -7.02 -30.71 32.55
CA CYS A 275 -5.92 -30.16 33.35
C CYS A 275 -5.89 -30.76 34.76
N ILE A 276 -7.05 -30.85 35.44
CA ILE A 276 -7.14 -31.46 36.76
C ILE A 276 -6.69 -32.93 36.73
N ASN A 277 -7.12 -33.70 35.73
CA ASN A 277 -6.73 -35.10 35.58
C ASN A 277 -5.24 -35.27 35.32
N GLU A 278 -4.64 -34.42 34.46
CA GLU A 278 -3.19 -34.44 34.20
C GLU A 278 -2.38 -34.19 35.47
N TYR A 279 -2.75 -33.18 36.26
CA TYR A 279 -2.07 -32.90 37.53
C TYR A 279 -2.29 -33.99 38.58
N ARG A 280 -3.49 -34.60 38.63
CA ARG A 280 -3.79 -35.74 39.51
C ARG A 280 -2.92 -36.96 39.18
N MET A 281 -2.73 -37.25 37.88
CA MET A 281 -1.86 -38.33 37.44
C MET A 281 -0.40 -38.04 37.79
N ALA A 282 0.09 -36.83 37.50
CA ALA A 282 1.45 -36.41 37.82
C ALA A 282 1.75 -36.40 39.34
N ALA A 283 0.75 -36.14 40.19
CA ALA A 283 0.90 -36.13 41.64
C ALA A 283 1.28 -37.51 42.23
N SER A 284 1.01 -38.60 41.50
CA SER A 284 1.32 -39.97 41.95
C SER A 284 2.82 -40.19 42.18
N SER A 285 3.66 -39.40 41.49
CA SER A 285 5.13 -39.45 41.58
C SER A 285 5.73 -38.43 42.55
N LEU A 286 4.90 -37.66 43.27
CA LEU A 286 5.35 -36.63 44.22
C LEU A 286 5.50 -37.17 45.65
N PRO A 287 6.30 -36.52 46.51
CA PRO A 287 6.35 -36.78 47.95
C PRO A 287 4.97 -36.69 48.61
N ALA A 288 4.79 -37.40 49.73
CA ALA A 288 3.47 -37.55 50.38
C ALA A 288 2.79 -36.20 50.73
N SER A 289 3.56 -35.22 51.22
CA SER A 289 3.03 -33.90 51.59
C SER A 289 2.53 -33.13 50.37
N GLU A 290 3.31 -33.11 49.28
CA GLU A 290 2.92 -32.46 48.02
C GLU A 290 1.76 -33.18 47.34
N LYS A 291 1.79 -34.51 47.33
CA LYS A 291 0.74 -35.33 46.73
C LYS A 291 -0.61 -35.04 47.37
N GLU A 292 -0.66 -34.97 48.70
CA GLU A 292 -1.88 -34.60 49.43
C GLU A 292 -2.34 -33.17 49.12
N ALA A 293 -1.41 -32.20 49.07
CA ALA A 293 -1.73 -30.81 48.73
C ALA A 293 -2.29 -30.68 47.30
N VAL A 294 -1.69 -31.37 46.32
CA VAL A 294 -2.16 -31.37 44.93
C VAL A 294 -3.54 -32.03 44.84
N TYR A 295 -3.77 -33.20 45.47
CA TYR A 295 -5.07 -33.84 45.46
C TYR A 295 -6.16 -33.03 46.16
N SER A 296 -5.83 -32.35 47.26
CA SER A 296 -6.74 -31.43 47.94
C SER A 296 -7.18 -30.31 47.00
N GLU A 297 -6.24 -29.69 46.28
CA GLU A 297 -6.54 -28.57 45.38
C GLU A 297 -7.29 -29.02 44.11
N CYS A 298 -6.95 -30.20 43.56
CA CYS A 298 -7.73 -30.83 42.50
C CYS A 298 -9.18 -31.05 42.94
N SER A 299 -9.39 -31.62 44.13
CA SER A 299 -10.73 -31.93 44.64
C SER A 299 -11.57 -30.67 44.90
N LYS A 300 -10.96 -29.60 45.44
CA LYS A 300 -11.63 -28.31 45.61
C LYS A 300 -12.03 -27.69 44.28
N THR A 301 -11.16 -27.77 43.27
CA THR A 301 -11.43 -27.19 41.94
C THR A 301 -12.51 -27.98 41.19
N GLU A 302 -12.49 -29.31 41.27
CA GLU A 302 -13.58 -30.15 40.72
C GLU A 302 -14.91 -29.89 41.39
N LEU A 303 -14.93 -29.80 42.73
CA LEU A 303 -16.15 -29.53 43.47
C LEU A 303 -16.75 -28.19 43.04
N TRP A 304 -15.93 -27.14 42.97
CA TRP A 304 -16.36 -25.83 42.48
C TRP A 304 -16.92 -25.90 41.04
N LEU A 305 -16.21 -26.59 40.14
CA LEU A 305 -16.63 -26.72 38.74
C LEU A 305 -17.96 -27.47 38.64
N HIS A 306 -18.11 -28.54 39.41
CA HIS A 306 -19.32 -29.34 39.47
C HIS A 306 -20.51 -28.55 40.03
N GLU A 307 -20.35 -27.89 41.18
CA GLU A 307 -21.39 -27.05 41.80
C GLU A 307 -21.86 -25.93 40.86
N LYS A 308 -20.91 -25.19 40.26
CA LYS A 308 -21.25 -24.11 39.32
C LYS A 308 -21.88 -24.63 38.04
N SER A 309 -21.45 -25.79 37.54
CA SER A 309 -22.07 -26.43 36.37
C SER A 309 -23.50 -26.89 36.65
N GLN A 310 -23.77 -27.43 37.84
CA GLN A 310 -25.12 -27.80 38.26
C GLN A 310 -26.04 -26.58 38.40
N LEU A 311 -25.54 -25.50 39.02
CA LEU A 311 -26.27 -24.23 39.09
C LEU A 311 -26.59 -23.68 37.70
N GLN A 312 -25.68 -23.81 36.74
CA GLN A 312 -25.94 -23.39 35.37
C GLN A 312 -26.96 -24.30 34.66
N ALA A 313 -26.92 -25.61 34.90
CA ALA A 313 -27.82 -26.57 34.29
C ALA A 313 -29.27 -26.44 34.78
N SER A 314 -29.49 -25.86 35.97
CA SER A 314 -30.84 -25.57 36.48
C SER A 314 -31.46 -24.28 35.91
N MET A 315 -30.67 -23.45 35.24
CA MET A 315 -31.13 -22.19 34.66
C MET A 315 -31.64 -22.39 33.22
N PRO A 316 -32.69 -21.65 32.80
CA PRO A 316 -33.11 -21.61 31.40
C PRO A 316 -31.99 -21.14 30.46
N LYS A 317 -31.93 -21.69 29.24
CA LYS A 317 -30.93 -21.29 28.23
C LYS A 317 -31.05 -19.83 27.77
N ASN A 318 -32.24 -19.25 27.92
CA ASN A 318 -32.53 -17.85 27.60
C ASN A 318 -32.32 -16.89 28.78
N ALA A 319 -31.91 -17.39 29.95
CA ALA A 319 -31.44 -16.55 31.04
C ALA A 319 -29.95 -16.25 30.89
N ASP A 320 -29.49 -15.17 31.52
CA ASP A 320 -28.05 -14.88 31.54
C ASP A 320 -27.26 -15.98 32.27
N PRO A 321 -26.11 -16.41 31.70
CA PRO A 321 -25.25 -17.40 32.33
C PRO A 321 -24.83 -17.01 33.74
N VAL A 322 -24.88 -17.98 34.65
CA VAL A 322 -24.36 -17.85 36.03
C VAL A 322 -22.94 -18.39 36.18
N LEU A 323 -22.46 -19.05 35.13
CA LEU A 323 -21.07 -19.50 34.97
C LEU A 323 -20.63 -19.18 33.55
N PHE A 324 -19.66 -18.27 33.43
CA PHE A 324 -19.02 -17.93 32.17
C PHE A 324 -17.74 -18.74 31.94
N SER A 325 -17.44 -18.97 30.67
CA SER A 325 -16.21 -19.55 30.13
C SER A 325 -14.98 -18.77 30.61
N SER A 326 -15.08 -17.44 30.66
CA SER A 326 -14.05 -16.55 31.21
C SER A 326 -13.76 -16.83 32.68
N GLU A 327 -14.78 -17.11 33.51
CA GLU A 327 -14.62 -17.46 34.92
C GLU A 327 -13.94 -18.83 35.08
N ILE A 328 -14.31 -19.80 34.26
CA ILE A 328 -13.69 -21.13 34.24
C ILE A 328 -12.21 -21.02 33.84
N ASN A 329 -11.92 -20.25 32.79
CA ASN A 329 -10.55 -20.02 32.33
C ASN A 329 -9.72 -19.30 33.41
N GLN A 330 -10.31 -18.31 34.09
CA GLN A 330 -9.65 -17.65 35.21
C GLN A 330 -9.38 -18.60 36.38
N LYS A 331 -10.34 -19.49 36.70
CA LYS A 331 -10.16 -20.54 37.70
C LYS A 331 -9.03 -21.49 37.31
N ALA A 332 -8.94 -21.89 36.04
CA ALA A 332 -7.86 -22.73 35.53
C ALA A 332 -6.48 -22.08 35.71
N ILE A 333 -6.34 -20.79 35.39
CA ILE A 333 -5.10 -20.03 35.58
C ILE A 333 -4.70 -20.01 37.06
N ILE A 334 -5.66 -19.74 37.96
CA ILE A 334 -5.43 -19.69 39.40
C ILE A 334 -5.00 -21.08 39.93
N PHE A 335 -5.69 -22.14 39.51
CA PHE A 335 -5.38 -23.53 39.84
C PHE A 335 -3.96 -23.91 39.43
N GLU A 336 -3.58 -23.67 38.17
CA GLU A 336 -2.23 -23.95 37.69
C GLU A 336 -1.15 -23.20 38.46
N ARG A 337 -1.39 -21.93 38.82
CA ARG A 337 -0.45 -21.16 39.64
C ARG A 337 -0.27 -21.77 41.02
N MET A 338 -1.36 -22.17 41.68
CA MET A 338 -1.30 -22.83 42.99
C MET A 338 -0.51 -24.13 42.92
N LEU A 339 -0.75 -24.97 41.91
CA LEU A 339 -0.01 -26.22 41.74
C LEU A 339 1.47 -26.01 41.42
N LYS A 340 1.81 -24.98 40.62
CA LYS A 340 3.21 -24.58 40.38
C LYS A 340 3.89 -24.10 41.67
N HIS A 341 3.17 -23.40 42.55
CA HIS A 341 3.69 -22.99 43.84
C HIS A 341 3.95 -24.17 44.78
N ILE A 342 3.04 -25.15 44.85
CA ILE A 342 3.22 -26.37 45.67
C ILE A 342 4.51 -27.10 45.27
N LYS A 343 4.72 -27.31 43.95
CA LYS A 343 5.94 -27.96 43.43
C LYS A 343 7.22 -27.17 43.73
N ARG A 344 7.16 -25.84 43.73
CA ARG A 344 8.34 -24.97 44.01
C ARG A 344 8.66 -24.89 45.49
N ALA A 345 7.66 -24.82 46.36
CA ALA A 345 7.86 -24.74 47.80
C ALA A 345 8.61 -25.98 48.34
N SER A 346 8.29 -27.16 47.80
CA SER A 346 8.96 -28.40 48.17
C SER A 346 10.43 -28.47 47.72
N SER A 347 10.73 -27.97 46.51
CA SER A 347 12.12 -27.86 46.03
C SER A 347 13.01 -26.97 46.91
N TYR A 348 12.42 -26.05 47.70
CA TYR A 348 13.15 -25.23 48.66
C TYR A 348 13.34 -25.93 50.00
N ASP A 349 12.35 -26.68 50.49
CA ASP A 349 12.45 -27.45 51.74
C ASP A 349 13.45 -28.62 51.62
N ASP A 350 13.53 -29.28 50.46
CA ASP A 350 14.55 -30.31 50.19
C ASP A 350 15.97 -29.72 50.16
N ALA A 351 16.14 -28.47 49.68
CA ALA A 351 17.44 -27.80 49.63
C ALA A 351 17.93 -27.41 51.04
N ILE A 352 17.03 -26.91 51.90
CA ILE A 352 17.37 -26.53 53.28
C ILE A 352 17.62 -27.77 54.17
N GLY A 353 16.91 -28.88 53.92
CA GLY A 353 17.12 -30.15 54.62
C GLY A 353 18.46 -30.85 54.34
N SER A 354 19.13 -30.50 53.23
CA SER A 354 20.45 -31.03 52.87
C SER A 354 21.63 -30.28 53.49
N ASP A 355 21.44 -29.06 54.01
CA ASP A 355 22.53 -28.16 54.45
C ASP A 355 22.77 -28.17 55.98
N GLN A 356 22.07 -29.02 56.74
CA GLN A 356 22.19 -29.13 58.21
C GLN A 356 22.92 -30.38 58.72
N ARG A 357 23.54 -31.18 57.83
CA ARG A 357 24.33 -32.35 58.22
C ARG A 357 25.78 -32.23 57.75
N ASP A 358 26.51 -31.26 58.30
CA ASP A 358 27.98 -31.34 58.43
C ASP A 358 28.46 -30.25 59.41
N ARG A 359 28.35 -30.54 60.71
CA ARG A 359 29.26 -29.97 61.73
C ARG A 359 29.99 -31.14 62.37
N PRO A 360 31.32 -31.26 62.22
CA PRO A 360 32.08 -32.31 62.89
C PRO A 360 32.23 -31.96 64.38
N ASP A 361 31.88 -32.92 65.24
CA ASP A 361 32.23 -32.92 66.66
C ASP A 361 33.75 -33.06 66.80
N ASP A 362 34.39 -32.00 67.29
CA ASP A 362 35.78 -32.02 67.74
C ASP A 362 35.85 -32.78 69.09
N MET A 363 36.34 -34.02 69.05
CA MET A 363 36.93 -34.69 70.22
C MET A 363 38.33 -35.17 69.85
N TYR A 364 39.34 -34.52 70.42
CA TYR A 364 40.69 -35.06 70.55
C TYR A 364 41.07 -35.06 72.03
N VAL A 365 41.27 -36.26 72.58
CA VAL A 365 41.96 -36.54 73.85
C VAL A 365 43.00 -37.60 73.51
N ASP A 366 44.23 -37.16 73.22
CA ASP A 366 45.46 -37.34 74.03
C ASP A 366 46.68 -36.80 73.24
#